data_AF-A0A820LNT0-F1
#
_entry.id   AF-A0A820LNT0-F1
#
_cell.length_a   1.000
_cell.length_b   1.000
_cell.length_c   1.000
_cell.angle_alpha   90.00
_cell.angle_beta   90.00
_cell.angle_gamma   90.00
#
_symmetry.space_group_name_H-M   'P 1'
#
loop_
_entity.id
_entity.type
_entity.pdbx_description
1 polymer ?
#
loop_
_entity_poly.entity_id
_entity_poly.type
_entity_poly.pdbx_seq_one_letter_code
_entity_poly.pdbx_strand_id
1 'polypeptide(L)'
;LSNLSHLNVGENNLTILPEDIGQLEKLEQLYINDNPNLDVLPYELALCTNLQIMSIENCPLRSLPQEIVAGGPSLVIQFLKVQGPFNLN
;
A
#
# COMPACT_ATOMS: atom_id res chain seq x y z
N LEU A 1 -10.20 -2.11 14.00
CA LEU A 1 -10.03 -0.74 13.48
C LEU A 1 -10.99 -0.47 12.30
N SER A 2 -12.21 -1.03 12.31
CA SER A 2 -13.13 -1.03 11.17
C SER A 2 -13.68 0.35 10.75
N ASN A 3 -13.38 1.40 11.52
CA ASN A 3 -13.73 2.79 11.21
C ASN A 3 -12.51 3.68 10.95
N LEU A 4 -11.31 3.11 10.82
CA LEU A 4 -10.11 3.88 10.55
C LEU A 4 -10.15 4.39 9.11
N SER A 5 -10.18 5.71 8.94
CA SER A 5 -10.11 6.37 7.63
C SER A 5 -8.74 6.93 7.30
N HIS A 6 -7.89 7.14 8.31
CA HIS A 6 -6.55 7.70 8.14
C HIS A 6 -5.56 6.86 8.93
N LEU A 7 -4.52 6.36 8.25
CA LEU A 7 -3.41 5.66 8.88
C LEU A 7 -2.11 6.32 8.47
N ASN A 8 -1.35 6.83 9.45
CA ASN A 8 -0.01 7.32 9.24
C ASN A 8 0.97 6.43 10.02
N VAL A 9 1.84 5.77 9.29
CA VAL A 9 2.96 4.97 9.78
C VAL A 9 4.25 5.33 9.05
N GLY A 10 4.32 6.56 8.51
CA GLY A 10 5.53 7.10 7.92
C GLY A 10 6.61 7.39 8.96
N GLU A 11 7.84 7.63 8.51
CA GLU A 11 9.01 7.91 9.38
C GLU A 11 9.26 6.82 10.42
N ASN A 12 9.17 5.56 9.99
CA ASN A 12 9.36 4.39 10.82
C ASN A 12 10.42 3.45 10.20
N ASN A 13 10.58 2.27 10.80
CA ASN A 13 11.45 1.20 10.27
C ASN A 13 10.65 -0.02 9.83
N LEU A 14 9.49 0.21 9.20
CA LEU A 14 8.68 -0.89 8.68
C LEU A 14 9.45 -1.63 7.59
N THR A 15 9.35 -2.96 7.62
CA THR A 15 9.86 -3.85 6.57
C THR A 15 8.74 -4.42 5.71
N ILE A 16 7.52 -4.47 6.25
CA ILE A 16 6.31 -5.00 5.63
C ILE A 16 5.06 -4.33 6.22
N LEU A 17 4.00 -4.23 5.42
CA LEU A 17 2.64 -4.01 5.92
C LEU A 17 1.90 -5.36 6.04
N PRO A 18 1.16 -5.62 7.12
CA PRO A 18 0.44 -6.88 7.28
C PRO A 18 -0.69 -7.02 6.25
N GLU A 19 -0.98 -8.25 5.82
CA GLU A 19 -2.10 -8.57 4.92
C GLU A 19 -3.46 -8.06 5.47
N ASP A 20 -3.61 -8.04 6.79
CA ASP A 20 -4.80 -7.51 7.48
C ASP A 20 -5.11 -6.03 7.16
N ILE A 21 -4.19 -5.28 6.53
CA ILE A 21 -4.46 -3.94 6.01
C ILE A 21 -5.69 -3.93 5.09
N GLY A 22 -5.92 -5.00 4.33
CA GLY A 22 -7.06 -5.14 3.43
C GLY A 22 -8.42 -5.16 4.13
N GLN A 23 -8.46 -5.39 5.45
CA GLN A 23 -9.69 -5.32 6.25
C GLN A 23 -10.11 -3.88 6.58
N LEU A 24 -9.26 -2.89 6.30
CA LEU A 24 -9.57 -1.47 6.53
C LEU A 24 -10.38 -0.89 5.37
N GLU A 25 -11.60 -1.41 5.17
CA GLU A 25 -12.48 -1.03 4.05
C GLU A 25 -12.79 0.47 4.02
N LYS A 26 -12.73 1.17 5.17
CA LYS A 26 -12.98 2.63 5.27
C LYS A 26 -11.73 3.49 5.17
N LEU A 27 -10.56 2.90 4.94
CA LEU A 27 -9.30 3.64 4.84
C LEU A 27 -9.32 4.52 3.59
N GLU A 28 -9.16 5.82 3.78
CA GLU A 28 -9.13 6.84 2.73
C GLU A 28 -7.71 7.36 2.51
N GLN A 29 -6.89 7.40 3.57
CA GLN A 29 -5.53 7.92 3.51
C GLN A 29 -4.53 6.99 4.21
N LEU A 30 -3.45 6.65 3.50
CA LEU A 30 -2.36 5.81 3.98
C LEU A 30 -0.99 6.46 3.76
N TYR A 31 -0.36 6.93 4.82
CA TYR A 31 0.99 7.49 4.77
C TYR A 31 1.99 6.45 5.26
N ILE A 32 2.84 5.96 4.36
CA ILE A 32 3.92 4.99 4.68
C ILE A 32 5.31 5.49 4.26
N ASN A 33 5.43 6.75 3.87
CA ASN A 33 6.69 7.37 3.46
C ASN A 33 7.78 7.23 4.53
N ASP A 34 9.04 7.31 4.12
CA ASP A 34 10.19 7.30 5.02
C ASP A 34 10.28 6.01 5.85
N ASN A 35 10.01 4.86 5.21
CA ASN A 35 10.32 3.54 5.72
C ASN A 35 11.44 2.90 4.87
N PRO A 36 12.73 3.11 5.22
CA PRO A 36 13.87 2.80 4.35
C PRO A 36 14.09 1.30 4.11
N ASN A 37 13.42 0.43 4.88
CA ASN A 37 13.49 -1.02 4.77
C ASN A 37 12.19 -1.64 4.25
N LEU A 38 11.19 -0.84 3.86
CA LEU A 38 9.90 -1.35 3.39
C LEU A 38 10.04 -1.83 1.94
N ASP A 39 10.21 -3.14 1.79
CA ASP A 39 10.50 -3.77 0.49
C ASP A 39 9.28 -4.35 -0.21
N VAL A 40 8.21 -4.64 0.56
CA VAL A 40 7.03 -5.36 0.08
C VAL A 40 5.75 -4.66 0.53
N LEU A 41 4.76 -4.59 -0.38
CA LEU A 41 3.37 -4.28 -0.04
C LEU A 41 2.50 -5.52 -0.26
N PRO A 42 1.58 -5.83 0.67
CA PRO A 42 0.66 -6.95 0.53
C PRO A 42 -0.34 -6.68 -0.59
N TYR A 43 -0.76 -7.72 -1.31
CA TYR A 43 -1.77 -7.60 -2.36
C TYR A 43 -3.14 -7.15 -1.80
N GLU A 44 -3.39 -7.48 -0.54
CA GLU A 44 -4.57 -7.11 0.24
C GLU A 44 -4.74 -5.59 0.37
N LEU A 45 -3.68 -4.81 0.16
CA LEU A 45 -3.79 -3.36 0.09
C LEU A 45 -4.76 -2.91 -1.03
N ALA A 46 -4.89 -3.70 -2.10
CA ALA A 46 -5.87 -3.45 -3.17
C ALA A 46 -7.34 -3.65 -2.72
N LEU A 47 -7.57 -4.28 -1.56
CA LEU A 47 -8.90 -4.42 -0.95
C LEU A 47 -9.33 -3.17 -0.16
N CYS A 48 -8.42 -2.22 0.08
CA CYS A 48 -8.76 -0.90 0.63
C CYS A 48 -9.47 -0.06 -0.44
N THR A 49 -10.71 -0.40 -0.76
CA THR A 49 -11.46 0.15 -1.92
C THR A 49 -11.76 1.64 -1.81
N ASN A 50 -11.72 2.22 -0.60
CA ASN A 50 -11.91 3.64 -0.37
C ASN A 50 -10.60 4.44 -0.33
N LEU A 51 -9.43 3.80 -0.52
CA LEU A 51 -8.13 4.46 -0.44
C LEU A 51 -7.97 5.46 -1.60
N GLN A 52 -7.81 6.73 -1.25
CA GLN A 52 -7.70 7.84 -2.21
C GLN A 52 -6.31 8.47 -2.19
N ILE A 53 -5.69 8.54 -1.02
CA ILE A 53 -4.38 9.17 -0.82
C ILE A 53 -3.42 8.14 -0.26
N MET A 54 -2.25 8.02 -0.89
CA MET A 54 -1.18 7.17 -0.41
C MET A 54 0.17 7.84 -0.67
N SER A 55 1.07 7.78 0.32
CA SER A 55 2.44 8.30 0.24
C SER A 55 3.44 7.17 0.41
N ILE A 56 4.34 7.02 -0.56
CA ILE A 56 5.34 5.93 -0.63
C ILE A 56 6.77 6.44 -0.82
N GLU A 57 6.98 7.74 -0.66
CA GLU A 57 8.27 8.38 -0.81
C GLU A 57 9.29 7.76 0.15
N ASN A 58 10.53 7.58 -0.29
CA ASN A 58 11.60 6.97 0.50
C ASN A 58 11.30 5.55 1.01
N CYS A 59 10.43 4.81 0.31
CA CYS A 59 10.25 3.36 0.46
C CYS A 59 10.89 2.64 -0.74
N PRO A 60 11.83 1.70 -0.52
CA PRO A 60 12.55 1.07 -1.62
C PRO A 60 11.69 0.11 -2.45
N LEU A 61 10.66 -0.51 -1.84
CA LEU A 61 9.64 -1.34 -2.51
C LEU A 61 10.21 -2.31 -3.56
N ARG A 62 11.35 -2.94 -3.25
CA ARG A 62 12.18 -3.68 -4.21
C ARG A 62 11.48 -4.90 -4.83
N SER A 63 10.40 -5.38 -4.24
CA SER A 63 9.61 -6.47 -4.81
C SER A 63 8.71 -6.04 -5.97
N LEU A 64 8.53 -4.73 -6.18
CA LEU A 64 7.75 -4.18 -7.28
C LEU A 64 8.68 -3.75 -8.43
N PRO A 65 8.25 -3.84 -9.70
CA PRO A 65 9.01 -3.29 -10.80
C PRO A 65 9.24 -1.78 -10.61
N GLN A 66 10.43 -1.29 -10.93
CA GLN A 66 10.81 0.10 -10.66
C GLN A 66 9.89 1.09 -11.39
N GLU A 67 9.42 0.75 -12.59
CA GLU A 67 8.49 1.56 -13.38
C GLU A 67 7.13 1.70 -12.70
N ILE A 68 6.70 0.66 -11.96
CA ILE A 68 5.44 0.68 -11.19
C ILE A 68 5.57 1.63 -10.01
N VAL A 69 6.69 1.56 -9.27
CA VAL A 69 6.96 2.46 -8.14
C VAL A 69 7.10 3.91 -8.63
N ALA A 70 7.81 4.12 -9.74
CA ALA A 70 8.01 5.44 -10.34
C ALA A 70 6.72 6.07 -10.90
N GLY A 71 5.75 5.25 -11.33
CA GLY A 71 4.42 5.71 -11.73
C GLY A 71 3.53 6.14 -10.57
N GLY A 72 4.02 6.01 -9.33
CA GLY A 72 3.39 6.52 -8.13
C GLY A 72 2.34 5.58 -7.52
N PRO A 73 1.72 6.02 -6.41
CA PRO A 73 0.88 5.18 -5.58
C PRO A 73 -0.30 4.55 -6.31
N SER A 74 -0.94 5.27 -7.25
CA SER A 74 -2.05 4.73 -8.03
C SER A 74 -1.65 3.55 -8.91
N LEU A 75 -0.47 3.61 -9.54
CA LEU A 75 0.03 2.51 -10.37
C LEU A 75 0.46 1.31 -9.51
N VAL A 76 1.03 1.56 -8.33
CA VAL A 76 1.31 0.53 -7.33
C VAL A 76 0.02 -0.20 -6.93
N ILE A 77 -1.04 0.52 -6.56
CA ILE A 77 -2.33 -0.11 -6.21
C ILE A 77 -2.92 -0.89 -7.39
N GLN A 78 -2.86 -0.33 -8.61
CA GLN A 78 -3.33 -1.03 -9.81
C GLN A 78 -2.54 -2.31 -10.06
N PHE A 79 -1.22 -2.28 -9.92
CA PHE A 79 -0.36 -3.45 -10.05
C PHE A 79 -0.73 -4.52 -9.02
N LEU A 80 -0.87 -4.14 -7.74
CA LEU A 80 -1.27 -5.06 -6.67
C LEU A 80 -2.65 -5.68 -6.95
N LYS A 81 -3.58 -4.90 -7.49
CA LYS A 81 -4.92 -5.38 -7.86
C LYS A 81 -4.89 -6.43 -8.98
N VAL A 82 -4.08 -6.22 -10.01
CA VAL A 82 -4.02 -7.11 -11.19
C VAL A 82 -3.19 -8.37 -10.94
N GLN A 83 -2.13 -8.25 -10.13
CA GLN A 83 -1.23 -9.36 -9.83
C GLN A 83 -1.66 -10.16 -8.60
N GLY A 84 -2.49 -9.58 -7.74
CA GLY A 84 -2.99 -10.24 -6.54
C GLY A 84 -3.89 -11.44 -6.85
N PRO A 85 -4.00 -12.41 -5.93
CA PRO A 85 -4.86 -13.59 -6.11
C PRO A 85 -6.36 -13.25 -6.10
N PHE A 86 -6.71 -12.00 -5.81
CA PHE A 86 -8.06 -11.48 -5.65
C PHE A 86 -8.64 -10.88 -6.93
N ASN A 87 -8.31 -11.43 -8.11
CA ASN A 87 -8.89 -10.98 -9.39
C ASN A 87 -10.43 -11.07 -9.34
N LEU A 88 -11.06 -9.99 -8.87
CA LEU A 88 -12.50 -9.74 -8.92
C LEU A 88 -12.78 -9.31 -10.36
N ASN A 89 -13.13 -10.29 -11.19
CA ASN A 89 -13.77 -10.06 -12.49
C ASN A 89 -15.12 -9.36 -12.32
#